data_AF-A0AAP4Q8D2-F1
#
_entry.id   AF-A0AAP4Q8D2-F1
#
_cell.length_a   1.000
_cell.length_b   1.000
_cell.length_c   1.000
_cell.angle_alpha   90.00
_cell.angle_beta   90.00
_cell.angle_gamma   90.00
#
_symmetry.space_group_name_H-M   'P 1'
#
loop_
_entity.id
_entity.type
_entity.pdbx_description
1 polymer ?
#
loop_
_entity_poly.entity_id
_entity_poly.type
_entity_poly.pdbx_seq_one_letter_code
_entity_poly.pdbx_strand_id
1 'polypeptide(L)' 'MHKYVVVIYLEHDDWQIIDVEADSKLHASIKAVNEVMGYEVYKENNIIFESIEELNDVVGSLGILRVGEVLTRD' A
#
# COMPACT_ATOMS: atom_id res chain seq x y z
N MET A 1 -3.28 -13.84 10.77
CA MET A 1 -3.49 -12.47 10.26
C MET A 1 -3.23 -11.48 11.38
N HIS A 2 -2.42 -10.47 11.10
CA HIS A 2 -2.10 -9.37 12.00
C HIS A 2 -2.84 -8.11 11.54
N LYS A 3 -3.17 -7.23 12.48
CA LYS A 3 -3.67 -5.90 12.17
C LYS A 3 -2.49 -4.98 11.89
N TYR A 4 -2.59 -4.21 10.84
CA TYR A 4 -1.60 -3.23 10.44
C TYR A 4 -2.26 -1.88 10.23
N VAL A 5 -1.51 -0.84 10.59
CA VAL A 5 -1.79 0.54 10.26
C VAL A 5 -0.82 0.92 9.14
N VAL A 6 -1.34 1.28 7.97
CA VAL A 6 -0.57 1.69 6.81
C VAL A 6 -0.79 3.18 6.56
N VAL A 7 0.28 3.96 6.53
CA VAL A 7 0.23 5.36 6.13
C VAL A 7 0.45 5.44 4.63
N ILE A 8 -0.46 6.08 3.90
CA ILE A 8 -0.36 6.36 2.47
C ILE A 8 -0.29 7.87 2.27
N TYR A 9 0.73 8.33 1.56
CA TYR A 9 0.87 9.70 1.10
C TYR A 9 0.28 9.84 -0.31
N LEU A 10 -0.60 10.80 -0.52
CA LEU A 10 -1.21 11.10 -1.81
C LEU A 10 -0.41 12.18 -2.55
N GLU A 11 -0.61 12.30 -3.86
CA GLU A 11 -0.21 13.49 -4.62
C GLU A 11 -0.87 14.71 -3.94
N HIS A 12 -0.09 15.71 -3.48
CA HIS A 12 -0.50 16.92 -2.73
C HIS A 12 -0.29 16.98 -1.20
N ASP A 13 0.67 16.24 -0.64
CA ASP A 13 1.04 16.28 0.80
C ASP A 13 -0.11 15.87 1.76
N ASP A 14 -1.19 15.32 1.22
CA ASP A 14 -2.25 14.71 2.01
C ASP A 14 -1.85 13.27 2.36
N TRP A 15 -2.31 12.78 3.50
CA TRP A 15 -2.01 11.44 3.94
C TRP A 15 -3.24 10.77 4.54
N GLN A 16 -3.32 9.46 4.35
CA GLN A 16 -4.37 8.63 4.87
C GLN A 16 -3.78 7.50 5.71
N ILE A 17 -4.48 7.15 6.77
CA ILE A 17 -4.19 5.96 7.56
C ILE A 17 -5.23 4.91 7.21
N ILE A 18 -4.77 3.77 6.73
CA ILE A 18 -5.62 2.62 6.42
C ILE A 18 -5.34 1.50 7.44
N ASP A 19 -6.40 1.02 8.08
CA ASP A 19 -6.37 -0.13 8.98
C ASP A 19 -6.70 -1.40 8.18
N VAL A 20 -5.76 -2.36 8.12
CA VAL A 20 -5.95 -3.60 7.36
C VAL A 20 -5.51 -4.83 8.12
N GLU A 21 -6.17 -5.96 7.89
CA GLU A 21 -5.72 -7.28 8.34
C GLU A 21 -4.97 -8.00 7.21
N ALA A 22 -3.74 -8.43 7.48
CA ALA A 22 -2.88 -9.08 6.51
C ALA A 22 -1.90 -10.07 7.16
N ASP A 23 -1.23 -10.89 6.33
CA ASP A 23 -0.25 -11.86 6.81
C ASP A 23 1.17 -11.28 6.93
N SER A 24 1.44 -10.17 6.26
CA SER A 24 2.72 -9.48 6.28
C SER A 24 2.53 -7.98 6.08
N LYS A 25 3.56 -7.19 6.41
CA LYS A 25 3.57 -5.75 6.11
C LYS A 25 3.41 -5.46 4.62
N LEU A 26 4.00 -6.27 3.75
CA LEU A 26 3.85 -6.12 2.31
C LEU A 26 2.40 -6.36 1.86
N HIS A 27 1.76 -7.44 2.32
CA HIS A 27 0.35 -7.68 2.02
C HIS A 27 -0.55 -6.57 2.58
N ALA A 28 -0.23 -6.02 3.74
CA ALA A 28 -0.94 -4.86 4.29
C ALA A 28 -0.81 -3.64 3.37
N SER A 29 0.41 -3.31 2.92
CA SER A 29 0.66 -2.22 1.99
C SER A 29 -0.11 -2.37 0.68
N ILE A 30 -0.08 -3.57 0.08
CA ILE A 30 -0.81 -3.84 -1.18
C ILE A 30 -2.33 -3.64 -0.98
N LYS A 31 -2.89 -4.15 0.12
CA LYS A 31 -4.32 -3.95 0.42
C LYS A 31 -4.67 -2.48 0.59
N ALA A 32 -3.88 -1.74 1.36
CA ALA A 32 -4.12 -0.31 1.59
C ALA A 32 -4.03 0.50 0.29
N VAL A 33 -3.04 0.20 -0.57
CA VAL A 33 -2.91 0.81 -1.90
C VAL A 33 -4.15 0.54 -2.75
N ASN A 34 -4.60 -0.71 -2.81
CA ASN A 34 -5.79 -1.08 -3.60
C ASN A 34 -7.06 -0.40 -3.08
N GLU A 35 -7.18 -0.21 -1.76
CA GLU A 35 -8.30 0.49 -1.15
C GLU A 35 -8.34 1.97 -1.55
N VAL A 36 -7.18 2.65 -1.52
CA VAL A 36 -7.06 4.05 -1.94
C VAL A 36 -7.29 4.21 -3.45
N MET A 37 -6.76 3.30 -4.26
CA MET A 37 -6.86 3.38 -5.71
C MET A 37 -8.22 2.91 -6.24
N GLY A 38 -8.97 2.13 -5.47
CA GLY A 38 -10.25 1.56 -5.86
C GLY A 38 -10.15 0.40 -6.86
N TYR A 39 -8.95 -0.14 -7.09
CA TYR A 39 -8.71 -1.31 -7.95
C TYR A 39 -7.49 -2.11 -7.49
N GLU A 40 -7.37 -3.34 -8.01
CA GLU A 40 -6.29 -4.25 -7.61
C GLU A 40 -5.06 -4.10 -8.52
N VAL A 41 -4.04 -3.37 -8.05
CA VAL A 41 -2.86 -3.00 -8.85
C VAL A 41 -2.10 -4.22 -9.38
N TYR A 42 -2.09 -5.33 -8.64
CA TYR A 42 -1.43 -6.57 -9.03
C TYR A 42 -2.20 -7.33 -10.12
N LYS A 43 -3.54 -7.26 -10.14
CA LYS A 43 -4.36 -7.93 -11.18
C LYS A 43 -4.28 -7.18 -12.50
N GLU A 44 -4.32 -5.86 -12.47
CA GLU A 44 -4.29 -5.06 -13.69
C GLU A 44 -2.95 -5.12 -14.41
N ASN A 45 -1.85 -5.24 -13.65
CA ASN A 45 -0.51 -5.20 -14.20
C ASN A 45 0.19 -6.57 -14.24
N ASN A 46 -0.45 -7.63 -13.71
CA ASN A 46 0.14 -8.98 -13.57
C ASN A 46 1.50 -8.96 -12.85
N ILE A 47 1.62 -8.13 -11.81
CA ILE A 47 2.84 -7.91 -11.03
C ILE A 47 2.75 -8.70 -9.71
N ILE A 48 3.86 -9.34 -9.34
CA ILE A 48 4.06 -9.91 -8.01
C ILE A 48 5.08 -9.01 -7.31
N PHE A 49 4.66 -8.33 -6.25
CA PHE A 49 5.57 -7.50 -5.47
C PHE A 49 6.33 -8.35 -4.46
N GLU A 50 7.64 -8.19 -4.41
CA GLU A 50 8.51 -8.84 -3.42
C GLU A 50 8.84 -7.91 -2.23
N SER A 51 8.70 -6.60 -2.40
CA SER A 51 8.96 -5.61 -1.36
C SER A 51 8.04 -4.38 -1.43
N ILE A 52 8.02 -3.60 -0.35
CA ILE A 52 7.29 -2.32 -0.30
C ILE A 52 7.98 -1.27 -1.19
N GLU A 53 9.28 -1.40 -1.41
CA GLU A 53 10.05 -0.51 -2.30
C GLU A 53 9.60 -0.70 -3.74
N GLU A 54 9.48 -1.96 -4.20
CA GLU A 54 8.97 -2.26 -5.55
C GLU A 54 7.53 -1.79 -5.74
N LEU A 55 6.68 -1.98 -4.73
CA LEU A 55 5.32 -1.43 -4.73
C LEU A 55 5.37 0.09 -4.91
N ASN A 56 6.21 0.78 -4.14
CA ASN A 56 6.40 2.23 -4.19
C ASN A 56 6.94 2.72 -5.54
N ASP A 57 7.85 1.98 -6.17
CA ASP A 57 8.35 2.33 -7.49
C ASP A 57 7.23 2.31 -8.54
N VAL A 58 6.36 1.29 -8.49
CA VAL A 58 5.22 1.19 -9.41
C VAL A 58 4.20 2.30 -9.16
N VAL A 59 3.67 2.43 -7.93
CA VAL A 59 2.64 3.44 -7.64
C VAL A 59 3.17 4.87 -7.70
N GLY A 60 4.45 5.06 -7.38
CA GLY A 60 5.15 6.34 -7.49
C GLY A 60 5.39 6.75 -8.95
N SER A 61 5.69 5.79 -9.84
CA SER A 61 5.80 6.07 -11.28
C SER A 61 4.49 6.56 -11.91
N LEU A 62 3.36 6.18 -11.31
CA LEU A 62 2.03 6.62 -11.73
C LEU A 62 1.68 8.02 -11.18
N GLY A 63 2.50 8.57 -10.28
CA GLY A 63 2.23 9.83 -9.58
C GLY A 63 1.13 9.73 -8.51
N ILE A 64 0.55 8.56 -8.30
CA ILE A 64 -0.75 8.45 -7.60
C ILE A 64 -0.58 8.59 -6.08
N LEU A 65 0.37 7.85 -5.50
CA LEU A 65 0.57 7.76 -4.06
C LEU A 65 1.93 7.14 -3.71
N ARG A 66 2.26 7.12 -2.42
CA ARG A 66 3.39 6.39 -1.84
C ARG A 66 3.00 5.75 -0.51
N VAL A 67 3.38 4.50 -0.31
CA VAL A 67 3.33 3.82 0.98
C VAL A 67 4.44 4.33 1.90
N GLY A 68 4.03 4.88 3.03
CA GLY A 68 4.88 5.36 4.10
C GLY A 68 5.16 4.30 5.16
N GLU A 69 4.83 4.62 6.41
CA GLU A 69 5.04 3.71 7.55
C GLU A 69 4.01 2.58 7.57
N VAL A 70 4.47 1.39 7.97
CA VAL A 70 3.64 0.21 8.19
C VAL A 70 3.90 -0.33 9.59
N LEU A 71 2.93 -0.09 10.48
CA LEU A 71 3.02 -0.42 11.90
C LEU A 71 2.12 -1.62 12.21
N THR A 72 2.63 -2.54 13.03
CA THR A 72 1.78 -3.60 13.59
C THR A 72 0.91 -2.99 14.67
N ARG A 73 -0.37 -3.31 14.65
CA ARG A 73 -1.34 -2.94 15.68
C ARG A 73 -1.60 -4.17 16.54
N ASP A 74 -1.21 -4.07 17.81
CA ASP A 74 -1.48 -5.10 18.83
C ASP A 74 -2.99 -5.24 19.11
#